data_AF-A0A7C2ZKL2-F1
#
_entry.id   AF-A0A7C2ZKL2-F1
#
_cell.length_a   1.000
_cell.length_b   1.000
_cell.length_c   1.000
_cell.angle_alpha   90.00
_cell.angle_beta   90.00
_cell.angle_gamma   90.00
#
_symmetry.space_group_name_H-M   'P 1'
#
loop_
_entity.id
_entity.type
_entity.pdbx_description
1 polymer ?
#
loop_
_entity_poly.entity_id
_entity_poly.type
_entity_poly.pdbx_seq_one_letter_code
_entity_poly.pdbx_strand_id
1 'polypeptide(L)'
;MSERRKRQALQQLQALEQKARHLQRLLEAGELGEQLEVLASIGDHWQEVRGLFLVEALERGLLRATRTDEISDIADELLHWLHRLRL
;
A
#
# COMPACT_ATOMS: atom_id res chain seq x y z
N MET A 1 11.13 -1.41 -10.55
CA MET A 1 10.23 -0.24 -10.54
C MET A 1 10.65 0.77 -11.59
N SER A 2 9.72 1.13 -12.49
CA SER A 2 9.88 2.32 -13.32
C SER A 2 9.83 3.58 -12.44
N GLU A 3 10.55 4.62 -12.83
CA GLU A 3 10.59 5.89 -12.12
C GLU A 3 9.19 6.52 -11.94
N ARG A 4 8.31 6.29 -12.94
CA ARG A 4 6.90 6.70 -12.91
C ARG A 4 6.13 6.07 -11.74
N ARG A 5 6.28 4.77 -11.51
CA ARG A 5 5.58 4.08 -10.40
C ARG A 5 6.11 4.49 -9.04
N LYS A 6 7.41 4.76 -8.91
CA LYS A 6 8.00 5.30 -7.67
C LYS A 6 7.37 6.63 -7.31
N ARG A 7 7.30 7.55 -8.29
CA ARG A 7 6.67 8.86 -8.10
C ARG A 7 5.21 8.74 -7.74
N GLN A 8 4.47 7.85 -8.40
CA GLN A 8 3.07 7.59 -8.08
C GLN A 8 2.91 7.07 -6.65
N ALA A 9 3.69 6.06 -6.22
CA ALA A 9 3.62 5.53 -4.87
C ALA A 9 3.97 6.60 -3.82
N LEU A 10 4.99 7.43 -4.08
CA LEU A 10 5.35 8.57 -3.22
C LEU A 10 4.20 9.58 -3.10
N GLN A 11 3.55 9.93 -4.21
CA GLN A 11 2.40 10.83 -4.20
C GLN A 11 1.24 10.26 -3.36
N GLN A 12 0.96 8.96 -3.49
CA GLN A 12 -0.10 8.31 -2.71
C GLN A 12 0.23 8.30 -1.21
N LEU A 13 1.49 8.02 -0.85
CA LEU A 13 1.94 8.06 0.56
C LEU A 13 1.87 9.48 1.15
N GLN A 14 2.24 10.51 0.38
CA GLN A 14 2.11 11.91 0.82
C GLN A 14 0.65 12.31 1.03
N ALA A 15 -0.26 11.86 0.16
CA ALA A 15 -1.69 12.12 0.33
C ALA A 15 -2.25 11.42 1.58
N LEU A 16 -1.82 10.19 1.86
CA LEU A 16 -2.20 9.46 3.07
C LEU A 16 -1.69 10.16 4.34
N GLU A 17 -0.46 10.68 4.31
CA GLU A 17 0.10 11.49 5.40
C GLU A 17 -0.73 12.74 5.67
N GLN A 18 -1.15 13.45 4.63
CA GLN A 18 -2.01 14.63 4.77
C GLN A 18 -3.35 14.29 5.40
N LYS A 19 -3.98 13.17 5.00
CA LYS A 19 -5.23 12.68 5.61
C LYS A 19 -5.03 12.33 7.09
N ALA A 20 -3.93 11.67 7.45
CA ALA A 20 -3.62 11.35 8.84
C ALA A 20 -3.42 12.61 9.71
N ARG A 21 -2.72 13.62 9.19
CA ARG A 21 -2.58 14.93 9.86
C ARG A 21 -3.92 15.66 9.98
N HIS A 22 -4.81 15.52 9.01
CA HIS A 22 -6.15 16.07 9.10
C HIS A 22 -6.97 15.38 10.18
N LEU A 23 -6.94 14.05 10.24
CA LEU A 23 -7.59 13.27 11.30
C LEU A 23 -7.09 13.68 12.68
N GLN A 24 -5.77 13.88 12.85
CA GLN A 24 -5.20 14.35 14.11
C GLN A 24 -5.83 15.68 14.56
N ARG A 25 -5.98 16.65 13.65
CA ARG A 25 -6.63 17.94 13.95
C ARG A 25 -8.10 17.77 14.32
N LEU A 26 -8.82 16.88 13.65
CA LEU A 26 -10.23 16.60 13.98
C LEU A 26 -10.38 15.92 15.36
N LEU A 27 -9.43 15.04 15.71
CA LEU A 27 -9.36 14.43 17.04
C LEU A 27 -9.11 15.47 18.13
N GLU A 28 -8.22 16.43 17.88
CA GLU A 28 -7.97 17.56 18.77
C GLU A 28 -9.19 18.48 18.92
N ALA A 29 -10.01 18.62 17.87
CA ALA A 29 -11.22 19.44 17.87
C ALA A 29 -12.47 18.75 18.47
N GLY A 30 -12.45 17.43 18.67
CA GLY A 30 -13.59 16.67 19.20
C GLY A 30 -14.72 16.39 18.20
N GLU A 31 -14.49 16.55 16.90
CA GLU A 31 -15.49 16.38 15.83
C GLU A 31 -15.68 14.90 15.43
N LEU A 32 -16.41 14.13 16.25
CA LEU A 32 -16.57 12.67 16.08
C LEU A 32 -17.11 12.21 14.71
N GLY A 33 -17.99 12.98 14.08
CA GLY A 33 -18.56 12.63 12.77
C GLY A 33 -17.53 12.67 11.64
N GLU A 34 -16.85 13.82 11.50
CA GLU A 34 -15.80 14.00 10.48
C GLU A 34 -14.60 13.08 10.71
N GLN A 35 -14.27 12.75 11.98
CA GLN A 35 -13.22 11.79 12.30
C GLN A 35 -13.46 10.41 11.69
N LEU A 36 -14.70 9.90 11.77
CA LEU A 36 -15.05 8.58 11.25
C LEU A 36 -14.98 8.54 9.71
N GLU A 37 -15.43 9.61 9.06
CA GLU A 37 -15.34 9.73 7.60
C GLU A 37 -13.88 9.78 7.13
N VAL A 38 -13.04 10.57 7.80
CA VAL A 38 -11.62 10.66 7.47
C VAL A 38 -10.90 9.35 7.77
N LEU A 39 -11.24 8.65 8.86
CA LEU A 39 -10.71 7.32 9.17
C LEU A 39 -11.07 6.29 8.09
N ALA A 40 -12.34 6.25 7.66
CA ALA A 40 -12.77 5.38 6.58
C ALA A 40 -12.01 5.69 5.28
N SER A 41 -11.89 6.97 4.93
CA SER A 41 -11.15 7.41 3.75
C SER A 41 -9.66 7.05 3.81
N ILE A 42 -9.02 7.10 4.98
CA ILE A 42 -7.64 6.62 5.19
C ILE A 42 -7.56 5.11 4.97
N GLY A 43 -8.54 4.35 5.47
CA GLY A 43 -8.62 2.90 5.29
C GLY A 43 -8.68 2.50 3.82
N ASP A 44 -9.58 3.12 3.05
CA ASP A 44 -9.75 2.87 1.62
C ASP A 44 -8.48 3.24 0.84
N HIS A 45 -7.93 4.42 1.12
CA HIS A 45 -6.71 4.88 0.47
C HIS A 45 -5.51 3.98 0.80
N TRP A 46 -5.42 3.47 2.03
CA TRP A 46 -4.39 2.51 2.41
C TRP A 46 -4.49 1.19 1.62
N GLN A 47 -5.70 0.71 1.34
CA GLN A 47 -5.90 -0.48 0.50
C GLN A 47 -5.41 -0.25 -0.93
N GLU A 48 -5.68 0.92 -1.51
CA GLU A 48 -5.17 1.28 -2.84
C GLU A 48 -3.64 1.32 -2.88
N VAL A 49 -3.02 1.94 -1.88
CA VAL A 49 -1.55 1.99 -1.74
C VAL A 49 -0.98 0.58 -1.65
N ARG A 50 -1.57 -0.30 -0.83
CA ARG A 50 -1.16 -1.70 -0.72
C ARG A 50 -1.24 -2.44 -2.05
N GLY A 51 -2.30 -2.20 -2.84
CA GLY A 51 -2.45 -2.77 -4.17
C GLY A 51 -1.29 -2.42 -5.10
N LEU A 52 -0.83 -1.17 -5.09
CA LEU A 52 0.32 -0.72 -5.89
C LEU A 52 1.61 -1.47 -5.51
N PHE A 53 1.84 -1.69 -4.21
CA PHE A 53 3.01 -2.44 -3.75
C PHE A 53 2.91 -3.93 -4.09
N LEU A 54 1.72 -4.52 -4.00
CA LEU A 54 1.51 -5.92 -4.35
C LEU A 54 1.79 -6.17 -5.83
N VAL A 55 1.26 -5.33 -6.72
CA VAL A 55 1.49 -5.45 -8.17
C VAL A 55 2.99 -5.42 -8.48
N GLU A 56 3.74 -4.51 -7.86
CA GLU A 56 5.19 -4.44 -8.05
C GLU A 56 5.92 -5.68 -7.49
N ALA A 57 5.50 -6.20 -6.34
CA ALA A 57 6.07 -7.43 -5.78
C ALA A 57 5.84 -8.62 -6.71
N LEU A 58 4.60 -8.80 -7.20
CA LEU A 58 4.22 -9.84 -8.15
C LEU A 58 5.02 -9.72 -9.46
N GLU A 59 5.09 -8.53 -10.05
CA GLU A 59 5.87 -8.33 -11.28
C GLU A 59 7.35 -8.68 -11.10
N ARG A 60 7.95 -8.31 -9.96
CA ARG A 60 9.35 -8.67 -9.67
C ARG A 60 9.54 -10.16 -9.45
N GLY A 61 8.61 -10.80 -8.74
CA GLY A 61 8.62 -12.24 -8.52
C GLY A 61 8.55 -12.98 -9.86
N LEU A 62 7.57 -12.64 -10.71
CA LEU A 62 7.42 -13.22 -12.05
C LEU A 62 8.67 -13.00 -12.93
N LEU A 63 9.23 -11.79 -12.96
CA LEU A 63 10.45 -11.50 -13.72
C LEU A 63 11.66 -12.31 -13.22
N ARG A 64 11.76 -12.57 -11.91
CA ARG A 64 12.80 -13.45 -11.36
C ARG A 64 12.54 -14.91 -11.73
N ALA A 65 11.32 -15.39 -11.57
CA ALA A 65 10.93 -16.78 -11.85
C ALA A 65 11.13 -17.16 -13.32
N THR A 66 11.00 -16.20 -14.23
CA THR A 66 11.32 -16.43 -15.66
C THR A 66 12.82 -16.47 -15.98
N ARG A 67 13.70 -16.09 -15.04
CA ARG A 67 15.16 -16.04 -15.21
C ARG A 67 15.90 -17.12 -14.41
N THR A 68 15.34 -17.53 -13.29
CA THR A 68 15.86 -18.57 -12.41
C THR A 68 14.77 -19.62 -12.30
N ASP A 69 15.04 -20.88 -12.66
CA ASP A 69 14.09 -22.03 -12.56
C ASP A 69 13.61 -22.32 -11.11
N GLU A 70 13.82 -21.39 -10.18
CA GLU A 70 13.47 -21.39 -8.76
C GLU A 70 12.08 -20.77 -8.52
N ILE A 71 11.06 -21.31 -9.21
CA ILE A 71 9.68 -20.82 -9.11
C ILE A 71 9.11 -20.99 -7.68
N SER A 72 9.55 -22.02 -6.95
CA SER A 72 9.05 -22.34 -5.60
C SER A 72 9.42 -21.28 -4.56
N ASP A 73 10.69 -20.89 -4.49
CA ASP A 73 11.17 -19.92 -3.48
C ASP A 73 10.54 -18.54 -3.70
N ILE A 74 10.30 -18.19 -4.97
CA ILE A 74 9.64 -16.94 -5.35
C ILE A 74 8.15 -16.98 -4.99
N ALA A 75 7.49 -18.12 -5.17
CA ALA A 75 6.10 -18.29 -4.76
C ALA A 75 5.95 -18.15 -3.24
N ASP A 76 6.87 -18.72 -2.46
CA ASP A 76 6.87 -18.58 -0.99
C ASP A 76 7.12 -17.13 -0.56
N GLU A 77 8.04 -16.42 -1.22
CA GLU A 77 8.32 -15.00 -0.94
C GLU A 77 7.08 -14.12 -1.25
N LEU A 78 6.38 -14.40 -2.34
CA LEU A 78 5.13 -13.70 -2.70
C LEU A 78 3.98 -14.00 -1.74
N LEU A 79 3.81 -15.26 -1.35
CA LEU A 79 2.80 -15.67 -0.35
C LEU A 79 3.06 -15.02 1.00
N HIS A 80 4.33 -14.91 1.42
CA HIS A 80 4.71 -14.21 2.64
C HIS A 80 4.34 -12.71 2.58
N TRP A 81 4.56 -12.07 1.43
CA TRP A 81 4.16 -10.67 1.22
C TRP A 81 2.64 -10.48 1.22
N LEU A 82 1.89 -11.36 0.54
CA LEU A 82 0.43 -11.36 0.58
C LEU A 82 -0.10 -11.49 2.01
N HIS A 83 0.44 -12.44 2.77
CA HIS A 83 0.05 -12.67 4.15
C HIS A 83 0.37 -11.48 5.06
N ARG A 84 1.56 -10.88 4.92
CA ARG A 84 1.95 -9.66 5.66
C ARG A 84 1.03 -8.49 5.36
N LEU A 85 0.57 -8.39 4.11
CA LEU A 85 -0.37 -7.35 3.74
C LEU A 85 -1.75 -7.58 4.38
N ARG A 86 -2.13 -8.80 4.79
CA ARG A 86 -3.54 -9.18 5.10
C ARG A 86 -4.40 -9.07 3.84
N LEU A 87 -3.96 -9.71 2.76
CA LEU A 87 -4.80 -10.10 1.62
C LEU A 87 -5.04 -11.60 1.71
#